data_AF-A0AAW9QCY2-F1
#
_entry.id   AF-A0AAW9QCY2-F1
#
_cell.length_a   1.000
_cell.length_b   1.000
_cell.length_c   1.000
_cell.angle_alpha   90.00
_cell.angle_beta   90.00
_cell.angle_gamma   90.00
#
_symmetry.space_group_name_H-M   'P 1'
#
loop_
_entity.id
_entity.type
_entity.pdbx_description
1 polymer ?
#
loop_
_entity_poly.entity_id
_entity_poly.type
_entity_poly.pdbx_seq_one_letter_code
_entity_poly.pdbx_strand_id
1 'polypeptide(L)'
;MKHHPIEKTLLVLFGTLLIAGPSYALISIVPQRGQDREQQTRDIGECNAMARQKTGLNLARRSRDDAKNTPEVRAERQQQVQTYNQIVETCLQERGYVVE
;
A
#
# COMPACT_ATOMS: atom_id res chain seq x y z
N MET A 1 -53.04 -37.15 -4.82
CA MET A 1 -54.35 -36.47 -4.92
C MET A 1 -54.52 -35.56 -3.72
N LYS A 2 -54.89 -34.28 -3.95
CA LYS A 2 -55.65 -33.36 -3.07
C LYS A 2 -54.93 -32.68 -1.88
N HIS A 3 -54.38 -31.50 -2.17
CA HIS A 3 -54.62 -30.16 -1.57
C HIS A 3 -54.84 -29.94 -0.05
N HIS A 4 -53.93 -29.12 0.52
CA HIS A 4 -54.15 -27.89 1.35
C HIS A 4 -54.72 -28.02 2.79
N PRO A 5 -54.42 -27.07 3.74
CA PRO A 5 -54.16 -25.65 3.47
C PRO A 5 -53.01 -24.96 4.21
N ILE A 6 -52.32 -24.15 3.40
CA ILE A 6 -51.83 -22.82 3.75
C ILE A 6 -53.08 -21.96 3.99
N GLU A 7 -53.42 -21.62 5.24
CA GLU A 7 -54.15 -20.38 5.52
C GLU A 7 -54.26 -20.14 7.03
N LYS A 8 -54.02 -18.90 7.43
CA LYS A 8 -54.40 -18.30 8.73
C LYS A 8 -53.53 -18.70 9.90
N THR A 9 -52.49 -17.89 10.12
CA THR A 9 -52.31 -17.09 11.35
C THR A 9 -50.80 -16.97 11.57
N LEU A 10 -50.14 -15.95 11.02
CA LEU A 10 -50.08 -14.57 11.51
C LEU A 10 -48.70 -14.35 12.13
N LEU A 11 -47.99 -13.38 11.55
CA LEU A 11 -46.98 -12.53 12.17
C LEU A 11 -45.69 -13.19 12.73
N VAL A 12 -44.64 -13.10 11.91
CA VAL A 12 -43.46 -12.25 12.18
C VAL A 12 -42.91 -12.35 13.61
N LEU A 13 -42.04 -13.33 13.83
CA LEU A 13 -40.84 -13.12 14.64
C LEU A 13 -39.65 -13.13 13.68
N PHE A 14 -39.36 -11.94 13.16
CA PHE A 14 -38.08 -11.60 12.56
C PHE A 14 -37.02 -11.70 13.67
N GLY A 15 -36.61 -12.94 13.97
CA GLY A 15 -35.41 -13.22 14.73
C GLY A 15 -34.23 -12.79 13.90
N THR A 16 -33.80 -11.54 14.07
CA THR A 16 -32.64 -10.93 13.43
C THR A 16 -31.39 -11.75 13.75
N LEU A 17 -31.02 -12.61 12.81
CA LEU A 17 -29.70 -13.21 12.70
C LEU A 17 -28.74 -12.12 12.21
N LEU A 18 -28.05 -11.43 13.13
CA LEU A 18 -26.95 -10.54 12.79
C LEU A 18 -25.73 -11.40 12.42
N ILE A 19 -25.61 -11.74 11.14
CA ILE A 19 -24.38 -12.30 10.58
C ILE A 19 -23.37 -11.14 10.53
N ALA A 20 -22.42 -11.12 11.46
CA ALA A 20 -21.27 -10.23 11.38
C ALA A 20 -20.40 -10.66 10.18
N GLY A 21 -20.53 -9.96 9.06
CA GLY A 21 -19.66 -10.16 7.90
C GLY A 21 -18.26 -9.60 8.16
N PRO A 22 -17.19 -10.22 7.65
CA PRO A 22 -15.85 -9.65 7.73
C PRO A 22 -15.79 -8.37 6.90
N SER A 23 -15.51 -7.25 7.57
CA SER A 23 -15.20 -5.98 6.91
C SER A 23 -13.85 -6.12 6.21
N TYR A 24 -13.86 -6.42 4.92
CA TYR A 24 -12.68 -6.24 4.07
C TYR A 24 -12.46 -4.74 3.90
N ALA A 25 -11.60 -4.16 4.75
CA ALA A 25 -11.14 -2.80 4.58
C ALA A 25 -10.14 -2.76 3.42
N LEU A 26 -10.55 -2.10 2.33
CA LEU A 26 -9.71 -1.78 1.19
C LEU A 26 -8.59 -0.83 1.66
N ILE A 27 -7.35 -1.18 1.35
CA ILE A 27 -6.19 -0.31 1.55
C ILE A 27 -6.32 0.85 0.54
N SER A 28 -6.03 2.06 1.00
CA SER A 28 -5.96 3.28 0.19
C SER A 28 -4.83 4.14 0.74
N ILE A 29 -3.88 4.58 -0.08
CA ILE A 29 -2.95 5.63 0.35
C ILE A 29 -3.66 6.96 0.45
N VAL A 30 -4.03 7.32 1.66
CA VAL A 30 -4.56 8.65 1.98
C VAL A 30 -3.71 9.20 3.13
N PRO A 31 -3.08 10.39 3.00
CA PRO A 31 -2.47 11.03 4.15
C PRO A 31 -3.56 11.22 5.22
N GLN A 32 -3.23 10.92 6.48
CA GLN A 32 -4.13 11.21 7.60
C GLN A 32 -4.57 12.69 7.48
N ARG A 33 -5.89 12.92 7.36
CA ARG A 33 -6.50 14.21 7.01
C ARG A 33 -5.80 15.38 7.74
N GLY A 34 -5.18 16.29 6.96
CA GLY A 34 -4.61 17.55 7.46
C GLY A 34 -3.09 17.77 7.25
N GLN A 35 -2.37 16.86 6.60
CA GLN A 35 -0.91 16.95 6.45
C GLN A 35 -0.48 17.92 5.34
N ASP A 36 0.43 18.84 5.67
CA ASP A 36 1.00 19.85 4.78
C ASP A 36 1.81 19.20 3.63
N ARG A 37 1.60 19.64 2.38
CA ARG A 37 2.35 19.14 1.21
C ARG A 37 3.87 19.34 1.35
N GLU A 38 4.28 20.37 2.09
CA GLU A 38 5.67 20.63 2.44
C GLU A 38 6.22 19.52 3.35
N GLN A 39 5.41 19.04 4.31
CA GLN A 39 5.82 17.96 5.19
C GLN A 39 5.99 16.65 4.42
N GLN A 40 5.05 16.31 3.54
CA GLN A 40 5.18 15.14 2.67
C GLN A 40 6.45 15.22 1.80
N THR A 41 6.73 16.39 1.23
CA THR A 41 7.93 16.59 0.41
C THR A 41 9.20 16.42 1.23
N ARG A 42 9.22 16.94 2.47
CA ARG A 42 10.34 16.74 3.42
C ARG A 42 10.54 15.26 3.74
N ASP A 43 9.47 14.56 4.11
CA ASP A 43 9.51 13.15 4.51
C ASP A 43 10.02 12.26 3.37
N ILE A 44 9.51 12.47 2.15
CA ILE A 44 10.01 11.79 0.95
C ILE A 44 11.50 12.09 0.76
N GLY A 45 11.92 13.34 0.89
CA GLY A 45 13.33 13.74 0.77
C GLY A 45 14.24 13.03 1.78
N GLU A 46 13.81 12.94 3.03
CA GLU A 46 14.51 12.27 4.13
C GLU A 46 14.61 10.76 3.91
N CYS A 47 13.51 10.10 3.53
CA CYS A 47 13.51 8.67 3.24
C CYS A 47 14.40 8.33 2.03
N ASN A 48 14.37 9.14 0.98
CA ASN A 48 15.28 9.00 -0.16
C ASN A 48 16.75 9.25 0.23
N ALA A 49 17.03 10.13 1.20
CA ALA A 49 18.38 10.35 1.74
C ALA A 49 18.88 9.13 2.53
N MET A 50 18.01 8.54 3.35
CA MET A 50 18.33 7.32 4.10
C MET A 50 18.62 6.13 3.17
N ALA A 51 17.79 5.92 2.16
CA ALA A 51 18.00 4.86 1.17
C ALA A 51 19.33 5.04 0.40
N ARG A 52 19.67 6.29 0.05
CA ARG A 52 20.98 6.63 -0.54
C ARG A 52 22.13 6.27 0.38
N GLN A 53 22.04 6.58 1.67
CA GLN A 53 23.08 6.28 2.64
C GLN A 53 23.33 4.77 2.79
N LYS A 54 22.27 3.96 2.76
CA LYS A 54 22.36 2.50 2.91
C LYS A 54 22.82 1.76 1.66
N THR A 55 22.45 2.26 0.48
CA THR A 55 22.69 1.56 -0.80
C THR A 55 23.80 2.18 -1.64
N GLY A 56 24.25 3.40 -1.32
CA GLY A 56 25.17 4.18 -2.16
C GLY A 56 24.58 4.65 -3.49
N LEU A 57 23.28 4.40 -3.73
CA LEU A 57 22.62 4.60 -5.01
C LEU A 57 21.84 5.92 -5.04
N ASN A 58 22.11 6.78 -6.03
CA ASN A 58 21.36 8.02 -6.24
C ASN A 58 20.42 7.89 -7.46
N LEU A 59 19.15 7.58 -7.22
CA LEU A 59 18.13 7.43 -8.28
C LEU A 59 17.92 8.71 -9.11
N ALA A 60 18.04 9.90 -8.51
CA ALA A 60 17.91 11.16 -9.23
C ALA A 60 19.02 11.35 -10.30
N ARG A 61 20.11 10.57 -10.23
CA ARG A 61 21.22 10.60 -11.19
C ARG A 61 21.27 9.38 -12.13
N ARG A 62 20.39 8.39 -11.97
CA ARG A 62 20.45 7.10 -12.68
C ARG A 62 20.39 7.19 -14.21
N SER A 63 19.61 8.12 -14.74
CA SER A 63 19.28 8.17 -16.17
C SER A 63 20.48 8.36 -17.09
N ARG A 64 21.65 8.78 -16.58
CA ARG A 64 22.89 8.91 -17.37
C ARG A 64 23.77 7.66 -17.36
N ASP A 65 23.68 6.82 -16.33
CA ASP A 65 24.62 5.72 -16.13
C ASP A 65 24.10 4.41 -16.72
N ASP A 66 22.78 4.20 -16.73
CA ASP A 66 22.14 2.95 -17.19
C ASP A 66 22.38 2.67 -18.68
N ALA A 67 22.54 3.71 -19.51
CA ALA A 67 22.84 3.57 -20.93
C ALA A 67 24.22 2.97 -21.23
N LYS A 68 25.18 3.07 -20.29
CA LYS A 68 26.56 2.60 -20.46
C LYS A 68 26.86 1.24 -19.81
N ASN A 69 25.92 0.72 -19.01
CA ASN A 69 26.14 -0.50 -18.23
C ASN A 69 25.83 -1.77 -19.03
N THR A 70 26.70 -2.76 -18.89
CA THR A 70 26.53 -4.13 -19.44
C THR A 70 25.36 -4.86 -18.75
N PRO A 71 24.80 -5.92 -19.37
CA PRO A 71 23.67 -6.67 -18.81
C PRO A 71 23.89 -7.20 -17.39
N GLU A 72 25.12 -7.59 -17.07
CA GLU A 72 25.50 -8.14 -15.76
C GLU A 72 25.51 -7.06 -14.67
N VAL A 73 26.07 -5.88 -14.97
CA VAL A 73 26.04 -4.71 -14.07
C VAL A 73 24.60 -4.22 -13.87
N ARG A 74 23.73 -4.34 -14.88
CA ARG A 74 22.30 -4.02 -14.74
C ARG A 74 21.60 -4.99 -13.77
N ALA A 75 21.94 -6.28 -13.77
CA ALA A 75 21.34 -7.25 -12.87
C ALA A 75 21.72 -7.02 -11.40
N GLU A 76 23.00 -6.73 -11.12
CA GLU A 76 23.44 -6.40 -9.75
C GLU A 76 22.85 -5.06 -9.28
N ARG A 77 22.85 -4.06 -10.17
CA ARG A 77 22.24 -2.76 -9.89
C ARG A 77 20.73 -2.87 -9.67
N GLN A 78 20.05 -3.84 -10.30
CA GLN A 78 18.63 -4.09 -10.06
C GLN A 78 18.35 -4.46 -8.61
N GLN A 79 19.18 -5.31 -8.00
CA GLN A 79 19.07 -5.63 -6.58
C GLN A 79 19.26 -4.38 -5.71
N GLN A 80 20.22 -3.51 -6.05
CA GLN A 80 20.40 -2.23 -5.36
C GLN A 80 19.16 -1.31 -5.51
N VAL A 81 18.43 -1.36 -6.64
CA VAL A 81 17.13 -0.65 -6.76
C VAL A 81 16.14 -1.19 -5.75
N GLN A 82 16.02 -2.51 -5.69
CA GLN A 82 14.97 -3.16 -4.91
C GLN A 82 15.16 -2.86 -3.43
N THR A 83 16.40 -2.97 -2.95
CA THR A 83 16.77 -2.57 -1.59
C THR A 83 16.52 -1.07 -1.36
N TYR A 84 16.84 -0.21 -2.33
CA TYR A 84 16.56 1.22 -2.22
C TYR A 84 15.07 1.49 -2.02
N ASN A 85 14.22 0.92 -2.88
CA ASN A 85 12.77 1.12 -2.85
C ASN A 85 12.17 0.59 -1.55
N GLN A 86 12.59 -0.60 -1.13
CA GLN A 86 12.15 -1.20 0.13
C GLN A 86 12.48 -0.30 1.34
N ILE A 87 13.66 0.32 1.38
CA ILE A 87 14.03 1.25 2.46
C ILE A 87 13.15 2.50 2.44
N VAL A 88 12.89 3.06 1.25
CA VAL A 88 12.02 4.23 1.11
C VAL A 88 10.60 3.89 1.57
N GLU A 89 10.07 2.75 1.15
CA GLU A 89 8.74 2.25 1.53
C GLU A 89 8.63 2.10 3.04
N THR A 90 9.54 1.37 3.69
CA THR A 90 9.53 1.19 5.15
C THR A 90 9.62 2.53 5.87
N CYS A 91 10.51 3.43 5.45
CA CYS A 91 10.65 4.75 6.07
C CYS A 91 9.36 5.59 5.97
N LEU A 92 8.66 5.52 4.83
CA LEU A 92 7.39 6.21 4.64
C LEU A 92 6.27 5.55 5.45
N GLN A 93 6.23 4.22 5.52
CA GLN A 93 5.29 3.46 6.35
C GLN A 93 5.42 3.80 7.84
N GLU A 94 6.64 3.91 8.37
CA GLU A 94 6.89 4.34 9.75
C GLU A 94 6.40 5.76 10.04
N ARG A 95 6.38 6.62 9.01
CA ARG A 95 5.84 7.99 9.09
C ARG A 95 4.32 8.05 8.90
N GLY A 96 3.66 6.90 8.74
CA GLY A 96 2.22 6.78 8.59
C GLY A 96 1.72 7.01 7.16
N TYR A 97 2.62 7.07 6.16
CA TYR A 97 2.22 7.01 4.77
C TYR A 97 1.96 5.56 4.39
N VAL A 98 0.83 5.30 3.75
CA VAL A 98 0.67 4.04 3.03
C VAL A 98 1.45 4.19 1.72
N VAL A 99 2.05 3.12 1.24
CA VAL A 99 2.66 3.04 -0.10
C VAL A 99 2.01 1.83 -0.78
N GLU A 100 1.40 2.04 -1.93
CA GLU A 100 0.68 1.09 -2.80
C GLU A 100 1.45 0.92 -4.10
#